data_AF-A0A2E5JZK9-F1
#
_entry.id   AF-A0A2E5JZK9-F1
#
_cell.length_a   1.000
_cell.length_b   1.000
_cell.length_c   1.000
_cell.angle_alpha   90.00
_cell.angle_beta   90.00
_cell.angle_gamma   90.00
#
_symmetry.space_group_name_H-M   'P 1'
#
loop_
_entity.id
_entity.type
_entity.pdbx_description
1 polymer ?
#
loop_
_entity_poly.entity_id
_entity_poly.type
_entity_poly.pdbx_seq_one_letter_code
_entity_poly.pdbx_strand_id
1 'polypeptide(L)'
;MSISGIKLISLNIAHGRGPILFQSLVNQKTILKWMGKTATLLREIKPDIVTLQEIDEDSQWNGNLNLIGYLRENSVSASRPMECTTDTTENSNSTTETGF
;
A
#
# COMPACT_ATOMS: atom_id res chain seq x y z
N MET A 1 -15.71 22.39 24.37
CA MET A 1 -15.03 22.03 23.11
C MET A 1 -14.37 20.68 23.29
N SER A 2 -14.78 19.66 22.53
CA SER A 2 -14.04 18.40 22.47
C SER A 2 -12.85 18.61 21.53
N ILE A 3 -11.65 18.25 21.96
CA ILE A 3 -10.49 18.23 21.06
C ILE A 3 -10.71 17.07 20.09
N SER A 4 -10.94 17.36 18.81
CA SER A 4 -10.96 16.33 17.77
C SER A 4 -9.53 15.83 17.58
N GLY A 5 -9.23 14.62 18.05
CA GLY A 5 -7.95 13.96 17.82
C GLY A 5 -7.82 13.45 16.38
N ILE A 6 -6.59 13.39 15.88
CA ILE A 6 -6.26 12.73 14.60
C ILE A 6 -6.05 11.24 14.86
N LYS A 7 -6.74 10.38 14.10
CA LYS A 7 -6.53 8.92 14.12
C LYS A 7 -5.51 8.53 13.06
N LEU A 8 -4.33 8.14 13.53
CA LEU A 8 -3.25 7.60 12.71
C LEU A 8 -3.22 6.07 12.83
N ILE A 9 -3.10 5.39 11.70
CA ILE A 9 -2.79 3.96 11.63
C ILE A 9 -1.55 3.75 10.78
N SER A 10 -0.64 2.90 11.28
CA SER A 10 0.49 2.39 10.51
C SER A 10 0.35 0.88 10.33
N LEU A 11 0.43 0.43 9.09
CA LEU A 11 0.37 -1.00 8.74
C LEU A 11 1.62 -1.40 7.97
N ASN A 12 2.18 -2.56 8.31
CA ASN A 12 3.10 -3.26 7.45
C ASN A 12 2.30 -4.31 6.64
N ILE A 13 2.36 -4.20 5.33
CA ILE A 13 1.59 -5.03 4.40
C ILE A 13 2.37 -6.29 3.99
N ALA A 14 3.70 -6.25 4.12
CA ALA A 14 4.63 -7.33 3.79
C ALA A 14 4.28 -8.00 2.45
N HIS A 15 4.25 -7.20 1.38
CA HIS A 15 3.92 -7.63 0.01
C HIS A 15 2.54 -8.30 -0.13
N GLY A 16 1.64 -8.05 0.83
CA GLY A 16 0.29 -8.60 0.87
C GLY A 16 0.18 -10.04 1.36
N ARG A 17 1.22 -10.60 1.98
CA ARG A 17 1.26 -12.01 2.42
C ARG A 17 0.31 -12.38 3.56
N GLY A 18 -0.11 -11.38 4.34
CA GLY A 18 -0.85 -11.61 5.58
C GLY A 18 0.00 -12.35 6.62
N PRO A 19 -0.54 -13.35 7.34
CA PRO A 19 0.18 -14.09 8.39
C PRO A 19 1.06 -15.23 7.83
N ILE A 20 1.16 -15.38 6.51
CA ILE A 20 1.92 -16.47 5.90
C ILE A 20 3.41 -16.16 6.01
N LEU A 21 4.17 -17.07 6.62
CA LEU A 21 5.59 -16.87 6.92
C LEU A 21 6.46 -16.78 5.67
N PHE A 22 6.21 -17.62 4.66
CA PHE A 22 7.04 -17.70 3.46
C PHE A 22 6.38 -16.99 2.28
N GLN A 23 6.97 -15.86 1.85
CA GLN A 23 6.48 -15.03 0.75
C GLN A 23 6.31 -15.84 -0.56
N SER A 24 7.26 -16.72 -0.86
CA SER A 24 7.26 -17.53 -2.10
C SER A 24 6.10 -18.52 -2.21
N LEU A 25 5.36 -18.78 -1.12
CA LEU A 25 4.20 -19.66 -1.11
C LEU A 25 2.87 -18.92 -1.29
N VAL A 26 2.91 -17.59 -1.40
CA VAL A 26 1.72 -16.75 -1.49
C VAL A 26 1.40 -16.48 -2.96
N ASN A 27 0.18 -16.84 -3.38
CA ASN A 27 -0.34 -16.50 -4.69
C ASN A 27 -1.21 -15.22 -4.64
N GLN A 28 -1.46 -14.64 -5.82
CA GLN A 28 -2.29 -13.43 -5.97
C GLN A 28 -3.67 -13.54 -5.31
N LYS A 29 -4.35 -14.70 -5.36
CA LYS A 29 -5.67 -14.87 -4.73
C LYS A 29 -5.60 -14.68 -3.22
N THR A 30 -4.57 -15.22 -2.59
CA THR A 30 -4.32 -15.05 -1.16
C THR A 30 -3.96 -13.60 -0.82
N ILE A 31 -3.17 -12.95 -1.66
CA ILE A 31 -2.84 -11.52 -1.52
C ILE A 31 -4.10 -10.68 -1.53
N LEU A 32 -4.96 -10.83 -2.55
CA LEU A 32 -6.22 -10.09 -2.65
C LEU A 32 -7.17 -10.39 -1.49
N LYS A 33 -7.21 -11.62 -0.98
CA LYS A 33 -7.97 -11.97 0.22
C LYS A 33 -7.52 -11.16 1.44
N TRP A 34 -6.21 -11.01 1.64
CA TRP A 34 -5.67 -10.23 2.76
C TRP A 34 -5.86 -8.73 2.54
N MET A 35 -5.69 -8.24 1.31
CA MET A 35 -5.98 -6.84 0.98
C MET A 35 -7.45 -6.49 1.19
N GLY A 36 -8.38 -7.39 0.87
CA GLY A 36 -9.80 -7.19 1.16
C GLY A 36 -10.09 -7.09 2.67
N LYS A 37 -9.38 -7.87 3.50
CA LYS A 37 -9.48 -7.76 4.97
C LYS A 37 -8.90 -6.44 5.48
N THR A 38 -7.73 -6.04 4.99
CA THR A 38 -7.12 -4.74 5.33
C THR A 38 -8.02 -3.58 4.93
N ALA A 39 -8.58 -3.61 3.73
CA ALA A 39 -9.55 -2.60 3.27
C ALA A 39 -10.79 -2.55 4.17
N THR A 40 -11.28 -3.71 4.63
CA THR A 40 -12.41 -3.78 5.56
C THR A 40 -12.07 -3.16 6.91
N LEU A 41 -10.90 -3.46 7.46
CA LEU A 41 -10.39 -2.83 8.68
C LEU A 41 -10.31 -1.30 8.57
N LEU A 42 -9.77 -0.80 7.45
CA LEU A 42 -9.66 0.64 7.21
C LEU A 42 -11.03 1.32 7.13
N ARG A 43 -12.02 0.69 6.48
CA ARG A 43 -13.42 1.19 6.44
C ARG A 43 -14.07 1.24 7.82
N GLU A 44 -13.78 0.26 8.67
CA GLU A 44 -14.33 0.19 10.03
C GLU A 44 -13.71 1.25 10.95
N ILE A 45 -12.38 1.38 10.94
CA ILE A 45 -11.69 2.32 11.83
C ILE A 45 -11.86 3.77 11.39
N LYS A 46 -12.00 4.01 10.08
CA LYS A 46 -12.08 5.36 9.47
C LYS A 46 -10.93 6.26 9.94
N PRO A 47 -9.66 5.84 9.81
CA PRO A 47 -8.52 6.66 10.21
C PRO A 47 -8.45 7.94 9.36
N ASP A 48 -7.86 8.99 9.91
CA ASP A 48 -7.60 10.23 9.18
C ASP A 48 -6.34 10.10 8.32
N ILE A 49 -5.35 9.35 8.81
CA ILE A 49 -4.07 9.10 8.13
C ILE A 49 -3.75 7.61 8.21
N VAL A 50 -3.38 7.03 7.08
CA VAL A 50 -2.89 5.65 6.97
C VAL A 50 -1.48 5.67 6.40
N THR A 51 -0.52 5.12 7.15
CA THR A 51 0.84 4.90 6.67
C THR A 51 1.05 3.42 6.36
N LEU A 52 1.63 3.11 5.21
CA LEU A 52 1.81 1.74 4.71
C LEU A 52 3.30 1.46 4.51
N GLN A 53 3.77 0.31 4.99
CA GLN A 53 5.13 -0.19 4.79
C GLN A 53 5.08 -1.51 4.00
N GLU A 54 6.13 -1.79 3.23
CA GLU A 54 6.25 -3.01 2.41
C GLU A 54 5.00 -3.25 1.53
N ILE A 55 4.44 -2.18 0.97
CA ILE A 55 3.37 -2.27 -0.01
C ILE A 55 3.93 -2.05 -1.42
N ASP A 56 3.48 -2.87 -2.36
CA ASP A 56 3.96 -2.85 -3.73
C ASP A 56 2.90 -2.29 -4.69
N GLU A 57 3.34 -1.53 -5.69
CA GLU A 57 2.52 -1.08 -6.82
C GLU A 57 2.66 -2.00 -8.04
N ASP A 58 3.89 -2.39 -8.39
CA ASP A 58 4.16 -3.35 -9.46
C ASP A 58 5.43 -4.14 -9.07
N SER A 59 5.26 -5.39 -8.62
CA SER A 59 6.34 -6.19 -8.09
C SER A 59 6.18 -7.67 -8.40
N GLN A 60 7.27 -8.34 -8.79
CA GLN A 60 7.25 -9.79 -8.99
C GLN A 60 6.91 -10.56 -7.70
N TRP A 61 7.18 -9.96 -6.54
CA TRP A 61 6.88 -10.56 -5.22
C TRP A 61 5.40 -10.73 -4.95
N ASN A 62 4.55 -9.96 -5.63
CA ASN A 62 3.10 -10.03 -5.50
C ASN A 62 2.40 -10.42 -6.82
N GLY A 63 3.18 -10.75 -7.85
CA GLY A 63 2.69 -11.06 -9.19
C GLY A 63 2.20 -9.84 -9.96
N ASN A 64 2.84 -8.68 -9.79
CA ASN A 64 2.57 -7.42 -10.49
C ASN A 64 1.18 -6.84 -10.18
N LEU A 65 0.71 -7.01 -8.95
CA LEU A 65 -0.54 -6.42 -8.46
C LEU A 65 -0.30 -5.01 -7.91
N ASN A 66 -1.15 -4.06 -8.30
CA ASN A 66 -1.19 -2.74 -7.66
C ASN A 66 -1.95 -2.79 -6.34
N LEU A 67 -1.24 -3.07 -5.24
CA LEU A 67 -1.84 -3.18 -3.91
C LEU A 67 -2.26 -1.82 -3.35
N ILE A 68 -1.52 -0.76 -3.70
CA ILE A 68 -1.86 0.62 -3.32
C ILE A 68 -3.20 1.01 -3.97
N GLY A 69 -3.32 0.80 -5.28
CA GLY A 69 -4.55 1.01 -6.05
C GLY A 69 -5.71 0.19 -5.49
N TYR A 70 -5.47 -1.10 -5.23
CA TYR A 70 -6.48 -1.97 -4.63
C TYR A 70 -6.98 -1.43 -3.28
N LEU A 71 -6.08 -1.03 -2.37
CA LEU A 71 -6.48 -0.46 -1.09
C LEU A 71 -7.20 0.87 -1.28
N ARG A 72 -6.74 1.76 -2.16
CA ARG A 72 -7.43 3.02 -2.46
C ARG A 72 -8.86 2.79 -2.94
N GLU A 73 -9.08 1.84 -3.83
CA GLU A 73 -10.41 1.55 -4.38
C GLU A 73 -11.34 0.89 -3.35
N ASN A 74 -10.79 0.08 -2.45
CA ASN A 74 -11.59 -0.77 -1.56
C ASN A 74 -11.67 -0.26 -0.11
N SER A 75 -10.81 0.65 0.33
CA SER A 75 -10.73 1.09 1.74
C SER A 75 -11.57 2.33 2.06
N VAL A 76 -12.02 3.08 1.06
CA VAL A 76 -12.81 4.30 1.27
C VAL A 76 -14.27 4.07 0.91
N SER A 77 -15.18 4.48 1.80
CA SER A 77 -16.56 4.74 1.39
C SER A 77 -16.56 5.95 0.46
N ALA A 78 -17.39 5.93 -0.59
CA ALA A 78 -17.38 6.80 -1.78
C ALA A 78 -17.32 8.35 -1.59
N SER A 79 -17.16 8.87 -0.37
CA SER A 79 -17.19 10.29 -0.02
C SER A 79 -15.83 10.94 0.30
N ARG A 80 -14.71 10.21 0.27
CA ARG A 80 -13.37 10.81 0.47
C ARG A 80 -12.32 10.14 -0.42
N PRO A 81 -11.57 10.86 -1.27
CA PRO A 81 -10.44 10.28 -1.99
C PRO A 81 -9.25 10.07 -1.04
N MET A 82 -8.60 8.91 -1.12
CA MET A 82 -7.33 8.64 -0.44
C MET A 82 -6.19 9.12 -1.33
N GLU A 83 -5.57 10.24 -0.98
CA GLU A 83 -4.40 10.76 -1.66
C GLU A 83 -3.16 9.97 -1.19
N CYS A 84 -2.43 9.37 -2.14
CA CYS A 84 -1.21 8.63 -1.86
C CYS A 84 -0.07 9.50 -2.36
N THR A 85 0.77 9.95 -1.45
CA THR A 85 2.02 10.65 -1.77
C THR A 85 3.14 9.63 -1.66
N THR A 86 3.72 9.24 -2.79
CA THR A 86 4.98 8.50 -2.82
C THR A 86 6.11 9.50 -2.95
N ASP A 87 7.05 9.49 -2.00
CA ASP A 87 8.27 10.31 -2.08
C ASP A 87 9.23 9.63 -3.08
N THR A 88 8.95 9.74 -4.37
CA THR A 88 9.84 9.26 -5.43
C THR A 88 10.79 10.39 -5.78
N THR A 89 11.90 10.50 -5.06
CA THR A 89 13.04 11.31 -5.54
C THR A 89 13.77 10.51 -6.62
N GLU A 90 13.34 10.64 -7.87
CA GLU A 90 14.12 10.22 -9.04
C GLU A 90 15.33 11.15 -9.19
N ASN A 91 16.50 10.69 -8.74
CA ASN A 91 17.77 11.34 -9.01
C ASN A 91 18.17 11.10 -10.47
N SER A 92 17.73 11.98 -11.36
CA SER A 92 18.16 12.01 -12.75
C SER A 92 19.55 12.66 -12.84
N ASN A 93 20.61 11.86 -12.64
CA ASN A 93 21.97 12.21 -13.04
C ASN A 93 22.79 10.94 -13.29
N SER A 94 22.72 10.40 -14.51
CA SER A 94 23.78 9.54 -15.06
C SER A 94 24.17 10.04 -16.45
N THR A 95 25.06 11.03 -16.44
CA THR A 95 25.97 11.29 -17.57
C THR A 95 26.79 10.02 -17.81
N THR A 96 26.74 9.48 -19.02
CA THR A 96 27.81 8.63 -19.54
C THR A 96 28.36 9.28 -20.80
N GLU A 97 29.50 9.96 -20.63
CA GLU A 97 30.51 10.09 -21.66
C GLU A 97 31.09 8.71 -21.97
N THR A 98 31.14 8.35 -23.25
CA THR A 98 32.30 7.82 -24.02
C THR A 98 31.85 7.82 -25.49
N GLY A 99 32.59 8.25 -26.50
CA GLY A 99 34.04 8.30 -26.65
C GLY A 99 34.47 7.20 -27.64
N PHE A 100 34.43 7.54 -28.93
CA PHE A 100 34.75 6.75 -30.15
C PHE A 100 33.76 5.69 -30.63
#